data_AF-A0A933W9W2-F1
#
_entry.id   AF-A0A933W9W2-F1
#
_cell.length_a   1.000
_cell.length_b   1.000
_cell.length_c   1.000
_cell.angle_alpha   90.00
_cell.angle_beta   90.00
_cell.angle_gamma   90.00
#
_symmetry.space_group_name_H-M   'P 1'
#
loop_
_entity.id
_entity.type
_entity.pdbx_description
1 polymer ?
#
loop_
_entity_poly.entity_id
_entity_poly.type
_entity_poly.pdbx_seq_one_letter_code
_entity_poly.pdbx_strand_id
1 'polypeptide(L)'
;MPTPMIVPGKTPCYLCEDFPCVAACPTGALRREEGQPPKIGTLVLGTGCLRRKTRDSFCDDCVRKCPAPGAISMDEDAGPVVNHEKCAGCGVCEFICPAKPPALRIIPA
;
A
#
# COMPACT_ATOMS: atom_id res chain seq x y z
N MET A 1 -17.96 20.82 -1.56
CA MET A 1 -16.64 20.18 -1.70
C MET A 1 -16.89 18.69 -1.91
N PRO A 2 -16.28 18.04 -2.91
CA PRO A 2 -16.38 16.60 -3.03
C PRO A 2 -15.75 15.93 -1.81
N THR A 3 -16.34 14.84 -1.33
CA THR A 3 -15.80 14.05 -0.22
C THR A 3 -14.43 13.51 -0.63
N PRO A 4 -13.35 13.81 0.12
CA PRO A 4 -12.05 13.22 -0.14
C PRO A 4 -12.13 11.70 -0.01
N MET A 5 -11.66 10.98 -1.03
CA MET A 5 -11.61 9.51 -1.00
C MET A 5 -10.22 9.03 -1.40
N ILE A 6 -9.75 7.98 -0.74
CA ILE A 6 -8.55 7.25 -1.13
C ILE A 6 -8.97 6.21 -2.15
N VAL A 7 -8.31 6.23 -3.31
CA VAL A 7 -8.49 5.21 -4.36
C VAL A 7 -7.13 4.57 -4.58
N PRO A 8 -6.81 3.44 -3.92
CA PRO A 8 -5.46 2.86 -3.87
C PRO A 8 -4.72 2.82 -5.22
N GLY A 9 -5.35 2.36 -6.31
CA GLY A 9 -4.74 2.29 -7.63
C GLY A 9 -4.70 3.60 -8.45
N LYS A 10 -5.19 4.73 -7.93
CA LYS A 10 -5.21 6.04 -8.63
C LYS A 10 -4.64 7.16 -7.78
N THR A 11 -5.09 7.26 -6.53
CA THR A 11 -4.68 8.25 -5.54
C THR A 11 -4.57 7.53 -4.19
N PRO A 12 -3.40 6.89 -3.93
CA PRO A 12 -3.16 6.18 -2.68
C PRO A 12 -2.97 7.16 -1.51
N CYS A 13 -2.95 6.63 -0.30
CA CYS A 13 -2.40 7.34 0.85
C CYS A 13 -0.87 7.35 0.76
N TYR A 14 -0.26 8.53 0.85
CA TYR A 14 1.20 8.67 0.81
C TYR A 14 1.89 8.48 2.16
N LEU A 15 1.14 8.22 3.24
CA LEU A 15 1.64 8.15 4.62
C LEU A 15 2.53 9.36 4.97
N CYS A 16 2.04 10.57 4.71
CA CYS A 16 2.75 11.82 5.01
C CYS A 16 3.11 11.89 6.51
N GLU A 17 4.31 12.32 6.87
CA GLU A 17 4.80 12.35 8.26
C GLU A 17 3.80 13.00 9.26
N ASP A 18 3.31 14.19 8.94
CA ASP A 18 2.44 15.01 9.80
C ASP A 18 0.93 14.76 9.62
N PHE A 19 0.53 13.89 8.68
CA PHE A 19 -0.90 13.59 8.40
C PHE A 19 -1.80 14.84 8.31
N PRO A 20 -1.56 15.76 7.36
CA PRO A 20 -2.34 17.00 7.25
C PRO A 20 -3.85 16.77 7.06
N CYS A 21 -4.24 15.59 6.57
CA CYS A 21 -5.64 15.18 6.48
C CYS A 21 -6.34 15.07 7.85
N VAL A 22 -5.60 14.69 8.91
CA VAL A 22 -6.10 14.63 10.29
C VAL A 22 -6.34 16.05 10.80
N ALA A 23 -5.37 16.95 10.62
CA ALA A 23 -5.50 18.36 11.02
C ALA A 23 -6.61 19.08 10.26
N ALA A 24 -6.84 18.72 8.99
CA ALA A 24 -7.90 19.29 8.17
C ALA A 24 -9.30 18.71 8.46
N CYS A 25 -9.43 17.66 9.28
CA CYS A 25 -10.71 16.99 9.52
C CYS A 25 -11.53 17.72 10.60
N PRO A 26 -12.62 18.45 10.24
CA PRO A 26 -13.36 19.27 11.19
C PRO A 26 -14.18 18.45 12.19
N THR A 27 -14.55 17.22 11.83
CA THR A 27 -15.35 16.32 12.67
C THR A 27 -14.51 15.51 13.65
N GLY A 28 -13.18 15.50 13.49
CA GLY A 28 -12.30 14.60 14.23
C GLY A 28 -12.51 13.12 13.90
N ALA A 29 -13.13 12.79 12.76
CA ALA A 29 -13.32 11.40 12.33
C ALA A 29 -11.99 10.73 11.96
N LEU A 30 -11.06 11.48 11.37
CA LEU A 30 -9.69 11.02 11.14
C LEU A 30 -8.86 11.28 12.40
N ARG A 31 -8.32 10.22 12.99
CA ARG A 31 -7.48 10.27 14.20
C ARG A 31 -6.24 9.42 14.01
N ARG A 32 -5.14 9.81 14.66
CA ARG A 32 -3.88 9.08 14.71
C ARG A 32 -3.75 8.41 16.06
N GLU A 33 -3.39 7.13 16.05
CA GLU A 33 -2.86 6.44 17.21
C GLU A 33 -1.34 6.50 17.13
N GLU A 34 -0.69 6.87 18.24
CA GLU A 34 0.77 6.96 18.30
C GLU A 34 1.39 5.56 18.31
N GLY A 35 2.50 5.38 17.59
CA GLY A 35 3.28 4.13 17.60
C GLY A 35 2.82 3.04 16.64
N GLN A 36 1.69 3.18 15.93
CA GLN A 36 1.25 2.23 14.90
C GLN A 36 0.97 2.91 13.55
N PRO A 37 1.23 2.21 12.43
CA PRO A 37 0.79 2.67 11.12
C PRO A 37 -0.75 2.67 11.08
N PRO A 38 -1.37 3.66 10.42
CA PRO A 38 -2.82 3.68 10.26
C PRO A 38 -3.25 2.46 9.43
N LYS A 39 -4.28 1.74 9.88
CA LYS A 39 -4.88 0.65 9.10
C LYS A 39 -5.94 1.19 8.16
N ILE A 40 -5.55 1.49 6.92
CA ILE A 40 -6.41 2.00 5.85
C ILE A 40 -7.05 0.83 5.07
N GLY A 41 -6.32 -0.27 4.95
CA GLY A 41 -6.81 -1.45 4.26
C GLY A 41 -5.88 -2.65 4.40
N THR A 42 -6.26 -3.74 3.75
CA THR A 42 -5.50 -4.98 3.69
C THR A 42 -5.01 -5.23 2.28
N LEU A 43 -3.72 -5.51 2.15
CA LEU A 43 -3.11 -5.86 0.88
C LEU A 43 -3.34 -7.34 0.55
N VAL A 44 -3.85 -7.60 -0.65
CA VAL A 44 -4.03 -8.94 -1.22
C VAL A 44 -3.18 -9.06 -2.48
N LEU A 45 -2.43 -10.16 -2.58
CA LEU A 45 -1.61 -10.48 -3.75
C LEU A 45 -2.42 -11.33 -4.74
N GLY A 46 -2.54 -10.82 -5.97
CA GLY A 46 -3.12 -11.51 -7.10
C GLY A 46 -2.11 -12.36 -7.89
N THR A 47 -2.59 -12.99 -8.96
CA THR A 47 -1.80 -13.90 -9.81
C THR A 47 -0.95 -13.18 -10.87
N GLY A 48 -1.09 -11.86 -11.01
CA GLY A 48 -0.45 -11.05 -12.05
C GLY A 48 0.98 -10.56 -11.74
N CYS A 49 1.60 -11.02 -10.65
CA CYS A 49 2.91 -10.53 -10.23
C CYS A 49 3.99 -10.85 -11.27
N LEU A 50 4.65 -9.82 -11.81
CA LEU A 50 5.69 -10.00 -12.84
C LEU A 50 6.88 -10.82 -12.34
N ARG A 51 7.27 -10.61 -11.07
CA ARG A 51 8.32 -11.37 -10.38
C ARG A 51 8.03 -12.87 -10.35
N ARG A 52 6.77 -13.26 -10.15
CA ARG A 52 6.34 -14.67 -10.14
C ARG A 52 6.11 -15.24 -11.54
N LYS A 53 5.62 -14.42 -12.47
CA LYS A 53 5.19 -14.90 -13.80
C LYS A 53 6.32 -15.01 -14.82
N THR A 54 7.38 -14.21 -14.69
CA THR A 54 8.39 -14.07 -15.73
C THR A 54 9.73 -14.56 -15.19
N ARG A 55 10.27 -15.65 -15.77
CA ARG A 55 11.68 -16.01 -15.57
C ARG A 55 12.51 -14.78 -15.97
N ASP A 56 13.39 -14.31 -15.09
CA ASP A 56 14.25 -13.12 -15.25
C ASP A 56 13.63 -11.75 -14.93
N SER A 57 12.43 -11.70 -14.33
CA SER A 57 11.95 -10.43 -13.79
C SER A 57 12.61 -10.10 -12.45
N PHE A 58 13.26 -8.95 -12.37
CA PHE A 58 13.81 -8.39 -11.13
C PHE A 58 12.86 -7.37 -10.47
N CYS A 59 11.57 -7.37 -10.85
CA CYS A 59 10.60 -6.40 -10.36
C CYS A 59 10.53 -6.42 -8.82
N ASP A 60 10.80 -5.26 -8.21
CA ASP A 60 10.77 -5.03 -6.76
C ASP A 60 10.14 -3.67 -6.40
N ASP A 61 9.44 -3.03 -7.33
CA ASP A 61 8.86 -1.69 -7.17
C ASP A 61 7.99 -1.57 -5.91
N CYS A 62 7.20 -2.60 -5.61
CA CYS A 62 6.33 -2.60 -4.43
C CYS A 62 7.11 -2.54 -3.11
N VAL A 63 8.29 -3.19 -3.05
CA VAL A 63 9.18 -3.15 -1.89
C VAL A 63 9.86 -1.78 -1.83
N ARG A 64 10.46 -1.35 -2.95
CA ARG A 64 11.24 -0.11 -3.02
C ARG A 64 10.43 1.16 -2.78
N LYS A 65 9.17 1.18 -3.20
CA LYS A 65 8.28 2.34 -3.07
C LYS A 65 7.38 2.26 -1.84
N CYS A 66 7.47 1.19 -1.04
CA CYS A 66 6.66 1.10 0.16
C CYS A 66 7.07 2.20 1.15
N PRO A 67 6.15 3.08 1.56
CA PRO A 67 6.45 4.11 2.56
C PRO A 67 6.59 3.55 3.99
N ALA A 68 6.23 2.27 4.21
CA ALA A 68 6.34 1.58 5.48
C ALA A 68 7.51 0.58 5.46
N PRO A 69 8.67 0.90 6.06
CA PRO A 69 9.84 0.03 6.06
C PRO A 69 9.53 -1.36 6.63
N GLY A 70 9.87 -2.40 5.86
CA GLY A 70 9.65 -3.80 6.26
C GLY A 70 8.18 -4.25 6.20
N ALA A 71 7.26 -3.46 5.65
CA ALA A 71 5.89 -3.90 5.40
C ALA A 71 5.79 -4.86 4.20
N ILE A 72 6.68 -4.73 3.21
CA ILE A 72 6.79 -5.64 2.07
C ILE A 72 8.26 -6.06 1.95
N SER A 73 8.49 -7.37 1.87
CA SER A 73 9.79 -7.97 1.58
C SER A 73 9.69 -8.79 0.28
N MET A 74 10.83 -9.14 -0.30
CA MET A 74 10.88 -10.01 -1.47
C MET A 74 11.42 -11.39 -1.07
N ASP A 75 10.62 -12.42 -1.30
CA ASP A 75 11.05 -13.81 -1.26
C ASP A 75 11.47 -14.26 -2.67
N GLU A 76 12.49 -15.11 -2.75
CA GLU A 76 13.06 -15.54 -4.04
C GLU A 76 12.10 -16.45 -4.82
N ASP A 77 11.31 -17.28 -4.12
CA ASP A 77 10.41 -18.27 -4.70
C ASP A 77 8.95 -17.79 -4.73
N ALA A 78 8.50 -17.13 -3.66
CA ALA A 78 7.11 -16.72 -3.46
C ALA A 78 6.82 -15.30 -3.98
N GLY A 79 7.84 -14.49 -4.25
CA GLY A 79 7.70 -13.09 -4.65
C GLY A 79 7.43 -12.16 -3.45
N PRO A 80 6.64 -11.09 -3.60
CA PRO A 80 6.45 -10.12 -2.51
C PRO A 80 5.66 -10.72 -1.34
N VAL A 81 6.24 -10.66 -0.15
CA VAL A 81 5.66 -11.10 1.12
C VAL A 81 5.30 -9.87 1.95
N VAL A 82 4.12 -9.87 2.56
CA VAL A 82 3.57 -8.71 3.29
C VAL A 82 3.60 -8.98 4.79
N ASN A 83 4.19 -8.08 5.56
CA ASN A 83 4.03 -8.04 7.01
C ASN A 83 2.77 -7.24 7.35
N HIS A 84 1.70 -7.93 7.74
CA HIS A 84 0.40 -7.31 8.04
C HIS A 84 0.38 -6.43 9.28
N GLU A 85 1.34 -6.56 10.19
CA GLU A 85 1.45 -5.69 11.38
C GLU A 85 2.03 -4.32 11.00
N LYS A 86 2.95 -4.29 10.03
CA LYS A 86 3.59 -3.06 9.53
C LYS A 86 2.85 -2.44 8.35
N CYS A 87 2.05 -3.22 7.62
CA CYS A 87 1.32 -2.76 6.45
C CYS A 87 0.16 -1.85 6.85
N ALA A 88 0.22 -0.60 6.41
CA ALA A 88 -0.86 0.37 6.58
C ALA A 88 -2.03 0.16 5.60
N GLY A 89 -1.85 -0.62 4.53
CA GLY A 89 -2.81 -0.68 3.43
C GLY A 89 -2.92 0.63 2.65
N CYS A 90 -1.83 1.39 2.53
CA CYS A 90 -1.85 2.75 1.96
C CYS A 90 -2.14 2.80 0.45
N GLY A 91 -1.97 1.69 -0.28
CA GLY A 91 -2.25 1.63 -1.71
C GLY A 91 -1.10 1.99 -2.65
N VAL A 92 0.03 2.48 -2.13
CA VAL A 92 1.19 2.84 -2.97
C VAL A 92 1.63 1.66 -3.83
N CYS A 93 1.66 0.45 -3.29
CA CYS A 93 2.04 -0.75 -4.04
C CYS A 93 1.05 -1.16 -5.15
N GLU A 94 -0.25 -0.84 -5.01
CA GLU A 94 -1.23 -1.04 -6.09
C GLU A 94 -1.05 0.04 -7.16
N PHE A 95 -0.85 1.29 -6.75
CA PHE A 95 -0.63 2.43 -7.64
C PHE A 95 0.61 2.29 -8.52
N ILE A 96 1.75 1.86 -7.95
CA ILE A 96 3.00 1.77 -8.72
C ILE A 96 3.10 0.49 -9.55
N CYS A 97 2.20 -0.47 -9.38
CA CYS A 97 2.38 -1.81 -9.94
C CYS A 97 2.34 -1.75 -11.47
N PRO A 98 3.41 -2.16 -12.18
CA PRO A 98 3.42 -2.11 -13.65
C PRO A 98 2.55 -3.19 -14.29
N ALA A 99 2.13 -4.20 -13.53
CA ALA A 99 1.27 -5.28 -14.03
C ALA A 99 -0.11 -4.75 -14.43
N LYS A 100 -0.67 -5.31 -15.50
CA LYS A 100 -2.02 -5.02 -15.98
C LYS A 100 -2.84 -6.33 -16.02
N PRO A 101 -3.82 -6.52 -15.12
CA PRO A 101 -4.17 -5.67 -13.98
C PRO A 101 -3.10 -5.67 -12.87
N PRO A 102 -3.13 -4.71 -11.93
CA PRO A 102 -2.21 -4.68 -10.79
C PRO A 102 -2.18 -5.99 -10.04
N ALA A 103 -0.98 -6.46 -9.72
CA ALA A 103 -0.79 -7.70 -8.96
C ALA A 103 -1.09 -7.53 -7.47
N LEU A 104 -1.00 -6.31 -6.96
CA LEU A 104 -1.26 -5.97 -5.56
C LEU A 104 -2.56 -5.17 -5.51
N ARG A 105 -3.49 -5.57 -4.64
CA ARG A 105 -4.76 -4.87 -4.47
C ARG A 105 -5.05 -4.59 -3.00
N ILE A 106 -5.49 -3.38 -2.69
CA ILE A 106 -5.94 -3.01 -1.36
C ILE A 106 -7.44 -3.21 -1.24
N ILE A 107 -7.84 -3.94 -0.21
CA ILE A 107 -9.22 -4.01 0.26
C ILE A 107 -9.34 -3.03 1.44
N PRO A 108 -10.16 -1.97 1.34
CA PRO A 108 -10.39 -1.04 2.45
C PRO A 108 -10.84 -1.78 3.71
N ALA A 109 -10.37 -1.32 4.88
CA ALA A 109 -10.71 -1.89 6.18
C ALA A 109 -12.12 -1.49 6.65
#